data_AF-X1EV80-F1
#
_entry.id   AF-X1EV80-F1
#
_cell.length_a   1.000
_cell.length_b   1.000
_cell.length_c   1.000
_cell.angle_alpha   90.00
_cell.angle_beta   90.00
_cell.angle_gamma   90.00
#
_symmetry.space_group_name_H-M   'P 1'
#
loop_
_entity.id
_entity.type
_entity.pdbx_description
1 polymer ?
#
loop_
_entity_poly.entity_id
_entity_poly.type
_entity_poly.pdbx_seq_one_letter_code
_entity_poly.pdbx_strand_id
1 'polypeptide(L)'
;DHNLDFIFERDGIPYGLEIKNTLGYMDYDEFKIKKRICLHLGLKPVFVVRMIPKSWIKELNDAGGFALILKYQLYPWTHKELAKEVSPKLNLPVDAPRELQEGTMLRFVKWHEGNL
;
A
#
# COMPACT_ATOMS: atom_id res chain seq x y z
N ASP A 1 17.82 1.72 9.59
CA ASP A 1 17.89 1.93 8.13
C ASP A 1 16.50 2.34 7.66
N HIS A 2 16.40 3.37 6.81
CA HIS A 2 15.12 3.95 6.38
C HIS A 2 15.12 4.17 4.86
N ASN A 3 14.90 3.09 4.11
CA ASN A 3 14.78 3.12 2.64
C ASN A 3 13.33 2.96 2.20
N LEU A 4 12.95 3.52 1.06
CA LEU A 4 11.67 3.18 0.41
C LEU A 4 11.80 1.82 -0.28
N ASP A 5 10.68 1.10 -0.41
CA ASP A 5 10.70 -0.18 -1.13
C ASP A 5 10.91 0.04 -2.63
N PHE A 6 10.27 1.07 -3.19
CA PHE A 6 10.42 1.46 -4.59
C PHE A 6 10.35 2.98 -4.77
N ILE A 7 11.00 3.44 -5.85
CA ILE A 7 10.78 4.76 -6.44
C ILE A 7 10.48 4.51 -7.92
N PHE A 8 9.42 5.12 -8.46
CA PHE A 8 9.13 5.09 -9.89
C PHE A 8 8.57 6.42 -10.36
N GLU A 9 8.64 6.66 -11.66
CA GLU A 9 8.00 7.80 -12.31
C GLU A 9 6.99 7.29 -13.34
N ARG A 10 5.85 7.96 -13.42
CA ARG A 10 4.87 7.75 -14.47
C ARG A 10 4.21 9.07 -14.82
N ASP A 11 4.13 9.37 -16.12
CA ASP A 11 3.50 10.57 -16.66
C ASP A 11 4.06 11.86 -16.03
N GLY A 12 5.38 11.91 -15.78
CA GLY A 12 6.08 13.03 -15.16
C GLY A 12 5.88 13.17 -13.64
N ILE A 13 5.15 12.23 -13.01
CA ILE A 13 4.90 12.25 -11.57
C ILE A 13 5.80 11.21 -10.90
N PRO A 14 6.69 11.62 -9.97
CA PRO A 14 7.52 10.69 -9.23
C PRO A 14 6.82 10.20 -7.94
N TYR A 15 6.92 8.90 -7.66
CA TYR A 15 6.29 8.23 -6.52
C TYR A 15 7.33 7.54 -5.66
N GLY A 16 7.13 7.61 -4.34
CA GLY A 16 7.85 6.81 -3.37
C GLY A 16 6.89 5.80 -2.73
N LEU A 17 7.19 4.51 -2.83
CA LEU A 17 6.32 3.44 -2.36
C LEU A 17 6.84 2.81 -1.09
N GLU A 18 5.89 2.54 -0.22
CA GLU A 18 6.04 1.65 0.92
C GLU A 18 4.97 0.56 0.84
N ILE A 19 5.39 -0.69 0.90
CA ILE A 19 4.55 -1.87 0.81
C ILE A 19 4.56 -2.58 2.15
N LYS A 20 3.42 -2.64 2.83
CA LYS A 20 3.24 -3.46 4.04
C LYS A 20 2.16 -4.51 3.85
N ASN A 21 2.64 -5.73 3.67
CA ASN A 21 1.83 -6.94 3.50
C ASN A 21 1.95 -7.86 4.73
N THR A 22 1.82 -7.30 5.93
CA THR A 22 1.89 -8.04 7.20
C THR A 22 0.53 -8.08 7.88
N LEU A 23 0.36 -9.01 8.84
CA LEU A 23 -0.86 -9.07 9.66
C LEU A 23 -0.91 -7.99 10.74
N GLY A 24 0.24 -7.45 11.14
CA GLY A 24 0.33 -6.32 12.06
C GLY A 24 0.00 -5.00 11.36
N TYR A 25 -0.23 -3.96 12.16
CA TYR A 25 -0.18 -2.60 11.66
C TYR A 25 1.27 -2.14 11.53
N MET A 26 1.53 -1.28 10.55
CA MET A 26 2.78 -0.53 10.47
C MET A 26 2.94 0.32 11.73
N ASP A 27 4.19 0.47 12.18
CA ASP A 27 4.51 1.43 13.23
C ASP A 27 4.31 2.88 12.76
N TYR A 28 3.81 3.76 13.64
CA TYR A 28 3.51 5.14 13.25
C TYR A 28 4.77 5.96 12.94
N ASP A 29 5.86 5.71 13.66
CA ASP A 29 7.12 6.41 13.39
C ASP A 29 7.69 5.96 12.04
N GLU A 30 7.55 4.69 11.67
CA GLU A 30 7.87 4.22 10.32
C GLU A 30 7.05 4.96 9.27
N PHE A 31 5.72 5.04 9.43
CA PHE A 31 4.84 5.79 8.52
C PHE A 31 5.31 7.24 8.33
N LYS A 32 5.57 7.95 9.44
CA LYS A 32 6.02 9.35 9.41
C LYS A 32 7.37 9.50 8.71
N ILE A 33 8.32 8.61 9.00
CA ILE A 33 9.66 8.66 8.42
C ILE A 33 9.60 8.42 6.91
N LYS A 34 8.90 7.37 6.45
CA LYS A 34 8.76 7.06 5.02
C LYS A 34 8.06 8.20 4.27
N LYS A 35 6.98 8.74 4.84
CA LYS A 35 6.30 9.94 4.29
C LYS A 35 7.26 11.13 4.19
N ARG A 36 8.03 11.41 5.24
CA ARG A 36 8.99 12.54 5.26
C ARG A 36 10.09 12.36 4.22
N ILE A 37 10.58 11.13 4.01
CA ILE A 37 11.56 10.83 2.96
C ILE A 37 10.97 11.16 1.58
N CYS A 38 9.76 10.70 1.27
CA CYS A 38 9.10 11.03 0.00
C CYS A 38 9.01 12.54 -0.21
N LEU A 39 8.51 13.28 0.77
CA LEU A 39 8.37 14.74 0.67
C LEU A 39 9.71 15.45 0.49
N HIS A 40 10.75 15.00 1.20
CA HIS A 40 12.09 15.57 1.08
C HIS A 40 12.69 15.36 -0.31
N LEU A 41 12.40 14.22 -0.94
CA LEU A 41 12.85 13.87 -2.28
C LEU A 41 11.93 14.38 -3.41
N GLY A 42 10.86 15.11 -3.09
CA GLY A 42 9.88 15.58 -4.07
C GLY A 42 8.99 14.47 -4.65
N LEU A 43 8.87 13.33 -3.98
CA LEU A 43 8.06 12.18 -4.39
C LEU A 43 6.65 12.26 -3.78
N LYS A 44 5.64 11.85 -4.53
CA LYS A 44 4.30 11.58 -3.96
C LYS A 44 4.33 10.27 -3.17
N PRO A 45 4.02 10.28 -1.85
CA PRO A 45 4.07 9.06 -1.04
C PRO A 45 2.87 8.15 -1.33
N VAL A 46 3.14 6.90 -1.68
CA VAL A 46 2.13 5.86 -1.92
C VAL A 46 2.34 4.69 -0.96
N PHE A 47 1.35 4.42 -0.13
CA PHE A 47 1.38 3.32 0.83
C PHE A 47 0.49 2.19 0.36
N VAL A 48 1.08 1.06 -0.03
CA VAL A 48 0.37 -0.16 -0.42
C VAL A 48 0.31 -1.07 0.80
N VAL A 49 -0.85 -1.11 1.46
CA VAL A 49 -0.97 -1.69 2.80
C VAL A 49 -2.17 -2.61 2.89
N ARG A 50 -2.08 -3.64 3.73
CA ARG A 50 -3.26 -4.43 4.08
C ARG A 50 -4.34 -3.54 4.71
N MET A 51 -3.96 -2.81 5.77
CA MET A 51 -4.83 -1.92 6.54
C MET A 51 -4.01 -0.77 7.13
N ILE A 52 -4.63 0.40 7.28
CA ILE A 52 -4.03 1.59 7.91
C ILE A 52 -5.14 2.43 8.59
N PRO A 53 -4.88 3.10 9.74
CA PRO A 53 -5.87 3.94 10.40
C PRO A 53 -6.36 5.10 9.53
N LYS A 54 -7.65 5.45 9.64
CA LYS A 54 -8.26 6.55 8.86
C LYS A 54 -7.57 7.91 9.10
N SER A 55 -7.10 8.15 10.32
CA SER A 55 -6.35 9.36 10.67
C SER A 55 -5.06 9.47 9.85
N TRP A 56 -4.34 8.37 9.63
CA TRP A 56 -3.09 8.36 8.86
C TRP A 56 -3.37 8.47 7.36
N ILE A 57 -4.48 7.90 6.87
CA ILE A 57 -4.94 8.14 5.49
C ILE A 57 -5.17 9.63 5.27
N LYS A 58 -5.86 10.31 6.20
CA LYS A 58 -6.06 11.75 6.11
C LYS A 58 -4.72 12.48 6.09
N GLU A 59 -3.83 12.17 7.04
CA GLU A 59 -2.49 12.76 7.11
C GLU A 59 -1.67 12.56 5.83
N LEU A 60 -1.79 11.38 5.20
CA LEU A 60 -1.14 11.06 3.94
C LEU A 60 -1.74 11.85 2.77
N ASN A 61 -3.07 11.94 2.69
CA ASN A 61 -3.78 12.69 1.66
C ASN A 61 -3.49 14.19 1.77
N ASP A 62 -3.44 14.74 2.99
CA ASP A 62 -3.08 16.14 3.24
C ASP A 62 -1.64 16.44 2.76
N ALA A 63 -0.76 15.42 2.73
CA ALA A 63 0.59 15.49 2.18
C ALA A 63 0.66 15.21 0.67
N GLY A 64 -0.48 15.11 -0.02
CA GLY A 64 -0.54 14.81 -1.46
C GLY A 64 -0.22 13.36 -1.82
N GLY A 65 -0.28 12.45 -0.85
CA GLY A 65 -0.06 11.01 -1.02
C GLY A 65 -1.33 10.19 -1.20
N PHE A 66 -1.16 8.87 -1.23
CA PHE A 66 -2.26 7.91 -1.42
C PHE A 66 -2.07 6.59 -0.66
N ALA A 67 -3.14 6.10 -0.03
CA ALA A 67 -3.17 4.78 0.60
C ALA A 67 -3.95 3.78 -0.26
N LEU A 68 -3.26 2.77 -0.82
CA LEU A 68 -3.86 1.64 -1.50
C LEU A 68 -4.10 0.50 -0.51
N ILE A 69 -5.37 0.32 -0.10
CA ILE A 69 -5.76 -0.64 0.93
C ILE A 69 -6.15 -1.97 0.29
N LEU A 70 -5.38 -3.03 0.56
CA LEU A 70 -5.57 -4.36 -0.01
C LEU A 70 -6.53 -5.24 0.79
N LYS A 71 -6.75 -4.94 2.08
CA LYS A 71 -7.55 -5.71 3.07
C LYS A 71 -7.00 -7.09 3.44
N TYR A 72 -6.34 -7.77 2.51
CA TYR A 72 -5.76 -9.10 2.69
C TYR A 72 -4.23 -9.04 2.68
N GLN A 73 -3.61 -9.93 3.44
CA GLN A 73 -2.22 -10.27 3.24
C GLN A 73 -2.12 -11.17 2.01
N LEU A 74 -1.44 -10.68 0.97
CA LEU A 74 -1.40 -11.33 -0.34
C LEU A 74 -0.16 -12.20 -0.49
N TYR A 75 -0.35 -13.44 -0.93
CA TYR A 75 0.72 -14.38 -1.23
C TYR A 75 0.83 -14.62 -2.74
N PRO A 76 1.96 -15.16 -3.24
CA PRO A 76 2.06 -15.57 -4.62
C PRO A 76 0.96 -16.56 -4.99
N TRP A 77 0.38 -16.43 -6.19
CA TRP A 77 -0.71 -17.28 -6.69
C TRP A 77 -0.46 -18.79 -6.53
N THR A 78 0.81 -19.22 -6.61
CA THR A 78 1.22 -20.61 -6.41
C THR A 78 0.85 -21.17 -5.03
N HIS A 79 0.59 -20.32 -4.03
CA HIS A 79 0.20 -20.68 -2.67
C HIS A 79 -1.31 -20.62 -2.43
N LYS A 80 -2.13 -20.51 -3.49
CA LYS A 80 -3.59 -20.35 -3.36
C LYS A 80 -4.26 -21.41 -2.50
N GLU A 81 -3.93 -22.68 -2.70
CA GLU A 81 -4.56 -23.76 -1.93
C GLU A 81 -4.23 -23.67 -0.45
N LEU A 82 -2.98 -23.29 -0.11
CA LEU A 82 -2.56 -23.06 1.27
C LEU A 82 -3.27 -21.84 1.88
N ALA A 83 -3.36 -20.72 1.15
CA ALA A 83 -4.07 -19.52 1.63
C ALA A 83 -5.56 -19.81 1.88
N LYS A 84 -6.20 -20.57 0.98
CA LYS A 84 -7.59 -21.01 1.08
C LYS A 84 -7.83 -21.94 2.27
N GLU A 85 -6.85 -22.79 2.60
CA GLU A 85 -6.92 -23.67 3.77
C GLU A 85 -6.73 -22.91 5.08
N VAL A 86 -5.73 -22.04 5.14
CA VAL A 86 -5.31 -21.35 6.37
C VAL A 86 -6.31 -20.25 6.77
N SER A 87 -6.86 -19.51 5.81
CA SER A 87 -7.75 -18.37 6.10
C SER A 87 -8.92 -18.73 7.04
N PRO A 88 -9.77 -19.74 6.74
CA PRO A 88 -10.88 -20.08 7.64
C PRO A 88 -10.43 -20.77 8.93
N LYS A 89 -9.34 -21.56 8.89
CA LYS A 89 -8.85 -22.31 10.06
C LYS A 89 -8.26 -21.40 11.14
N LEU A 90 -7.55 -20.36 10.73
CA LEU A 90 -6.89 -19.41 11.64
C LEU A 90 -7.60 -18.05 11.70
N ASN A 91 -8.71 -17.90 11.00
CA ASN A 91 -9.44 -16.64 10.83
C ASN A 91 -8.51 -15.49 10.39
N LEU A 92 -7.62 -15.78 9.44
CA LEU A 92 -6.64 -14.82 8.93
C LEU A 92 -7.12 -14.21 7.62
N PRO A 93 -6.99 -12.88 7.44
CA PRO A 93 -7.32 -12.20 6.20
C PRO A 93 -6.16 -12.38 5.20
N VAL A 94 -5.99 -13.61 4.68
CA VAL A 94 -4.97 -13.97 3.70
C VAL A 94 -5.63 -14.33 2.38
N ASP A 95 -4.96 -14.02 1.28
CA ASP A 95 -5.39 -14.40 -0.07
C ASP A 95 -4.17 -14.58 -0.97
N ALA A 96 -4.34 -15.21 -2.13
CA ALA A 96 -3.31 -15.32 -3.15
C ALA A 96 -3.95 -15.15 -4.53
N PRO A 97 -4.33 -13.94 -4.93
CA PRO A 97 -4.99 -13.68 -6.20
C PRO A 97 -3.97 -13.59 -7.35
N ARG A 98 -4.44 -13.76 -8.60
CA ARG A 98 -3.61 -13.52 -9.80
C ARG A 98 -3.38 -12.04 -10.07
N GLU A 99 -4.34 -11.21 -9.64
CA GLU A 99 -4.37 -9.78 -9.88
C GLU A 99 -5.03 -9.07 -8.69
N LEU A 100 -4.75 -7.77 -8.54
CA LEU A 100 -5.43 -6.96 -7.54
C LEU A 100 -6.90 -6.72 -7.96
N GLN A 101 -7.78 -6.58 -6.98
CA GLN A 101 -9.19 -6.28 -7.24
C GLN A 101 -9.32 -5.01 -8.09
N GLU A 102 -10.13 -5.07 -9.15
CA GLU A 102 -10.31 -3.98 -10.11
C GLU A 102 -10.69 -2.66 -9.40
N GLY A 103 -11.63 -2.71 -8.45
CA GLY A 103 -12.03 -1.53 -7.68
C GLY A 103 -10.89 -0.91 -6.86
N THR A 104 -9.93 -1.70 -6.39
CA THR A 104 -8.74 -1.21 -5.70
C THR A 104 -7.81 -0.50 -6.68
N MET A 105 -7.60 -1.08 -7.87
CA MET A 105 -6.80 -0.47 -8.93
C MET A 105 -7.41 0.82 -9.47
N LEU A 106 -8.72 0.83 -9.74
CA LEU A 106 -9.45 2.01 -10.22
C LEU A 106 -9.32 3.22 -9.28
N ARG A 107 -9.26 2.99 -7.96
CA ARG A 107 -9.05 4.08 -7.00
C ARG A 107 -7.67 4.73 -7.14
N PHE A 108 -6.63 3.94 -7.39
CA PHE A 108 -5.30 4.47 -7.64
C PHE A 108 -5.23 5.20 -8.97
N VAL A 109 -5.78 4.62 -10.04
CA VAL A 109 -5.83 5.24 -11.37
C VAL A 109 -6.53 6.59 -11.32
N LYS A 110 -7.72 6.66 -10.72
CA LYS A 110 -8.45 7.94 -10.57
C LYS A 110 -7.67 8.99 -9.78
N TRP A 111 -6.97 8.56 -8.72
CA TRP A 111 -6.13 9.48 -7.95
C TRP A 111 -4.95 9.97 -8.79
N HIS A 112 -4.28 9.09 -9.51
CA HIS A 112 -3.18 9.43 -10.40
C HIS A 112 -3.60 10.41 -11.49
N GLU A 113 -4.71 10.12 -12.18
CA GLU A 113 -5.27 10.99 -13.23
C GLU A 113 -5.65 12.38 -12.71
N GLY A 114 -6.14 12.47 -11.46
CA GLY A 114 -6.42 13.75 -10.80
C GLY A 114 -5.17 14.53 -10.37
N ASN A 115 -3.97 13.97 -10.56
CA ASN A 115 -2.68 14.61 -10.26
C ASN A 115 -1.83 14.87 -11.51
N LEU A 116 -2.31 14.51 -12.70
CA LEU A 116 -1.75 14.94 -13.99
C LEU A 116 -1.98 16.44 -14.18
#